data_AF-A0A659XXR5-F1
#
_entry.id   AF-A0A659XXR5-F1
#
_cell.length_a   1.000
_cell.length_b   1.000
_cell.length_c   1.000
_cell.angle_alpha   90.00
_cell.angle_beta   90.00
_cell.angle_gamma   90.00
#
_symmetry.space_group_name_H-M   'P 1'
#
loop_
_entity.id
_entity.type
_entity.pdbx_description
1 polymer ?
#
loop_
_entity_poly.entity_id
_entity_poly.type
_entity_poly.pdbx_seq_one_letter_code
_entity_poly.pdbx_strand_id
1 'polypeptide(L)' 'GIDNVPRGQWEAAKACNLNGRHTWTHVILPQAIPPMIPALANYFIAMFKETPLLSAITVLELMNQAKSVANTYY' A
#
# COMPACT_ATOMS: atom_id res chain seq x y z
N GLY A 1 -6.47 8.97 -2.23
CA GLY A 1 -6.05 9.86 -3.33
C GLY A 1 -7.23 10.35 -4.13
N ILE A 2 -8.08 9.44 -4.63
CA ILE A 2 -9.27 9.82 -5.41
C ILE A 2 -10.27 10.66 -4.59
N ASP A 3 -10.49 10.31 -3.31
CA ASP A 3 -11.34 11.12 -2.42
C ASP A 3 -10.74 12.49 -2.05
N ASN A 4 -9.45 12.69 -2.29
CA ASN A 4 -8.81 14.00 -2.14
C ASN A 4 -9.01 14.90 -3.37
N VAL A 5 -9.57 14.38 -4.47
CA VAL A 5 -9.91 15.20 -5.64
C VAL A 5 -11.14 16.05 -5.28
N PRO A 6 -11.04 17.39 -5.31
CA PRO A 6 -12.17 18.26 -4.95
C PRO A 6 -13.40 17.97 -5.81
N ARG A 7 -14.58 17.97 -5.19
CA ARG A 7 -15.86 17.79 -5.91
C ARG A 7 -16.03 18.78 -7.08
N GLY A 8 -15.49 19.99 -6.95
CA GLY A 8 -15.50 20.98 -8.03
C GLY A 8 -14.79 20.54 -9.31
N GLN A 9 -13.81 19.63 -9.26
CA GLN A 9 -13.16 19.08 -10.45
C GLN A 9 -14.10 18.16 -11.24
N TRP A 10 -14.98 17.45 -10.54
CA TRP A 10 -16.01 16.61 -11.15
C TRP A 10 -17.13 17.45 -11.78
N GLU A 11 -17.51 18.53 -11.12
CA GLU A 11 -18.51 19.48 -11.63
C GLU A 11 -17.96 20.26 -12.84
N ALA A 12 -16.70 20.70 -12.79
CA ALA A 12 -16.01 21.34 -13.90
C ALA A 12 -15.90 20.41 -15.12
N ALA A 13 -15.53 19.14 -14.92
CA ALA A 13 -15.46 18.17 -16.01
C ALA A 13 -16.83 17.93 -16.67
N LYS A 14 -17.92 17.93 -15.88
CA LYS A 14 -19.28 17.88 -16.43
C LYS A 14 -19.68 19.17 -17.14
N ALA A 15 -19.31 20.34 -16.60
CA ALA A 15 -19.58 21.64 -17.22
C ALA A 15 -18.85 21.79 -18.57
N CYS A 16 -17.65 21.23 -18.69
CA CYS A 16 -16.89 21.15 -19.95
C CYS A 16 -17.36 20.01 -20.88
N ASN A 17 -18.45 19.32 -20.55
CA ASN A 17 -19.01 18.20 -21.32
C ASN A 17 -17.97 17.10 -21.67
N LEU A 18 -17.03 16.86 -20.74
CA LEU A 18 -16.04 15.79 -20.92
C LEU A 18 -16.71 14.43 -20.78
N ASN A 19 -16.41 13.53 -21.71
CA ASN A 19 -16.78 12.12 -21.59
C ASN A 19 -16.06 11.49 -20.39
N GLY A 20 -16.71 10.57 -19.69
CA GLY A 20 -16.17 9.93 -18.47
C GLY A 20 -14.74 9.40 -18.60
N ARG A 21 -14.34 8.84 -19.74
CA ARG A 21 -12.93 8.44 -19.99
C ARG A 21 -11.98 9.63 -19.92
N HIS A 22 -12.31 10.75 -20.56
CA HIS A 22 -11.48 11.97 -20.52
C HIS A 22 -11.46 12.57 -19.11
N THR A 23 -12.59 12.60 -18.42
CA THR A 23 -12.68 13.05 -17.03
C THR A 23 -11.74 12.25 -16.12
N TRP A 24 -11.74 10.91 -16.25
CA TRP A 24 -10.86 10.06 -15.46
C TRP A 24 -9.38 10.23 -15.82
N THR A 25 -9.02 10.19 -17.11
CA THR A 25 -7.61 10.20 -17.53
C THR A 25 -6.94 11.57 -17.48
N HIS A 26 -7.68 12.65 -17.71
CA HIS A 26 -7.11 14.01 -17.80
C HIS A 26 -7.36 14.86 -16.56
N VAL A 27 -8.36 14.53 -15.74
CA VAL A 27 -8.71 15.34 -14.56
C VAL A 27 -8.44 14.57 -13.27
N ILE A 28 -9.09 13.42 -13.08
CA ILE A 28 -9.14 12.77 -11.76
C ILE A 28 -7.86 12.00 -11.45
N LEU A 29 -7.43 11.09 -12.32
CA LEU A 29 -6.23 10.28 -12.11
C LEU A 29 -4.94 11.11 -11.94
N PRO A 30 -4.64 12.11 -12.80
CA PRO A 30 -3.43 12.90 -12.63
C PRO A 30 -3.41 13.74 -11.35
N GLN A 31 -4.57 14.06 -10.75
CA GLN A 31 -4.64 14.74 -9.45
C GLN A 31 -4.59 13.76 -8.27
N ALA A 32 -5.21 12.59 -8.41
CA ALA A 32 -5.34 11.60 -7.34
C ALA A 32 -4.06 10.79 -7.09
N ILE A 33 -3.30 10.49 -8.15
CA ILE A 33 -2.16 9.56 -8.10
C ILE A 33 -0.90 10.17 -7.46
N PRO A 34 -0.42 11.37 -7.84
CA PRO A 34 0.82 11.92 -7.29
C PRO A 34 0.89 11.98 -5.76
N PRO A 35 -0.16 12.40 -5.02
CA PRO A 35 -0.09 12.40 -3.56
C PRO A 35 -0.14 11.01 -2.92
N MET A 36 -0.59 9.97 -3.65
CA MET A 36 -0.58 8.59 -3.14
C MET A 36 0.79 7.93 -3.26
N ILE A 37 1.61 8.31 -4.25
CA ILE A 37 2.92 7.69 -4.51
C ILE A 37 3.87 7.80 -3.30
N PRO A 38 4.05 8.96 -2.65
CA PRO A 38 4.91 9.07 -1.47
C PRO A 38 4.44 8.19 -0.31
N ALA A 39 3.13 8.12 -0.06
CA ALA A 39 2.56 7.29 0.99
C ALA A 39 2.81 5.80 0.71
N LEU A 40 2.59 5.35 -0.54
CA LEU A 40 2.86 3.98 -0.96
C LEU A 40 4.35 3.63 -0.85
N ALA A 41 5.24 4.55 -1.25
CA ALA A 41 6.67 4.36 -1.11
C ALA A 41 7.07 4.22 0.37
N ASN A 42 6.50 5.03 1.26
CA ASN A 42 6.74 4.93 2.69
C ASN A 42 6.29 3.57 3.26
N TYR A 43 5.08 3.12 2.90
CA TYR A 43 4.58 1.79 3.29
C TYR A 43 5.45 0.67 2.75
N PHE A 44 5.89 0.78 1.50
CA PHE A 44 6.77 -0.20 0.87
C PHE A 44 8.12 -0.31 1.60
N ILE A 45 8.72 0.83 1.94
CA ILE A 45 9.97 0.87 2.71
C ILE A 45 9.78 0.27 4.11
N ALA A 46 8.66 0.55 4.78
CA ALA A 46 8.34 -0.04 6.08
C ALA A 46 8.20 -1.57 5.99
N MET A 47 7.44 -2.05 5.00
CA MET A 47 7.29 -3.48 4.75
C MET A 47 8.62 -4.19 4.48
N PHE A 48 9.51 -3.54 3.72
CA PHE A 48 10.85 -4.08 3.46
C PHE A 48 11.72 -4.22 4.72
N LYS A 49 11.45 -3.43 5.76
CA LYS A 49 12.16 -3.51 7.06
C LYS A 49 11.52 -4.53 8.00
N GLU A 50 10.19 -4.55 8.08
CA GLU A 50 9.47 -5.38 9.04
C GLU A 50 9.34 -6.84 8.61
N THR A 51 9.25 -7.13 7.30
CA THR A 51 9.09 -8.51 6.80
C THR A 51 10.29 -9.41 7.10
N PRO A 52 11.55 -8.98 6.86
CA PRO A 52 12.71 -9.81 7.19
C PRO A 52 12.91 -9.96 8.70
N LEU A 53 12.61 -8.92 9.48
CA LEU A 53 12.72 -8.96 10.94
C LEU A 53 11.76 -9.98 11.54
N LEU A 54 10.49 -9.95 11.14
CA LEU A 54 9.48 -10.90 11.59
C LEU A 54 9.85 -12.33 11.18
N SER A 55 10.27 -12.52 9.92
CA SER A 55 10.73 -13.82 9.41
C SER A 55 11.90 -14.40 10.21
N ALA A 56 12.91 -13.57 10.52
CA ALA A 56 14.07 -14.00 11.32
C ALA A 56 13.67 -14.43 12.75
N ILE A 57 12.77 -13.67 13.40
CA ILE A 57 12.25 -14.02 14.74
C ILE A 57 11.48 -15.34 14.68
N THR A 58 10.59 -15.52 13.70
CA THR A 58 9.79 -16.75 13.54
C THR A 58 10.67 -17.98 13.34
N VAL A 59 11.74 -17.88 12.53
CA VAL A 59 12.67 -19.00 12.32
C VAL A 59 13.39 -19.37 13.62
N LEU A 60 13.82 -18.38 14.41
CA LEU A 60 14.47 -18.62 15.70
C LEU A 60 13.52 -19.32 16.68
N GLU A 61 12.27 -18.87 16.76
CA GLU A 61 11.25 -19.49 17.61
C GLU A 61 10.96 -20.94 17.20
N LEU A 62 10.81 -21.20 15.89
CA LEU A 62 10.61 -22.55 15.37
C LEU A 62 11.81 -23.47 15.69
N MET A 63 13.04 -22.98 15.57
CA MET A 63 14.23 -23.75 15.93
C MET A 63 14.28 -24.05 17.43
N ASN A 64 13.92 -23.08 18.27
CA ASN A 64 13.87 -23.28 19.72
C ASN A 64 12.77 -24.29 20.11
N GLN A 65 11.59 -24.23 19.48
CA GLN A 65 10.54 -25.23 19.66
C GLN A 65 11.02 -26.62 19.22
N ALA A 66 11.67 -26.74 18.06
CA ALA A 66 12.22 -28.00 17.57
C ALA A 66 13.25 -28.61 18.54
N LYS A 67 14.13 -27.78 19.11
CA LYS A 67 15.10 -28.21 20.15
C LYS A 67 14.42 -28.65 21.44
N SER A 68 13.40 -27.92 21.90
CA SER A 68 12.61 -28.28 23.09
C SER A 68 11.96 -29.66 22.93
N VAL A 69 11.32 -29.87 21.78
CA VAL A 69 10.74 -31.15 21.39
C VAL A 69 11.80 -32.25 21.37
N ALA A 70 12.93 -32.04 20.68
CA ALA A 70 14.01 -33.02 20.63
C ALA A 70 14.53 -33.42 22.02
N ASN A 71 14.75 -32.47 22.92
CA ASN A 71 15.17 -32.73 24.30
C ASN A 71 14.10 -33.39 25.18
N THR A 72 12.84 -33.42 24.75
CA THR A 72 11.76 -34.12 25.50
C THR A 72 11.67 -35.60 25.09
N TYR A 73 12.10 -35.93 23.87
CA TYR A 73 12.08 -37.30 23.33
C TYR A 73 13.39 -38.08 23.55
N TYR A 74 14.45 -37.43 24.02
CA TYR A 74 15.73 -38.03 24.45
C TYR A 74 16.00 -37.69 25.91
#